data_AF-A0AA48HCP3-F1
#
_entry.id   AF-A0AA48HCP3-F1
#
_cell.length_a   1.000
_cell.length_b   1.000
_cell.length_c   1.000
_cell.angle_alpha   90.00
_cell.angle_beta   90.00
_cell.angle_gamma   90.00
#
_symmetry.space_group_name_H-M   'P 1'
#
loop_
_entity.id
_entity.type
_entity.pdbx_description
1 polymer ?
#
loop_
_entity_poly.entity_id
_entity_poly.type
_entity_poly.pdbx_seq_one_letter_code
_entity_poly.pdbx_strand_id
1 'polypeptide(L)'
;MFPKYNNSLELLEGVRKEDLYPKLLQQLKKDFDLANVPINIPVDITPKELKSTIHEKVYYLIVEKFPDYLNLLYVVDIPENQVKNIDAADVVDISAEVSFLLLKREWQKVWYKTRYSS
;
A
#
# COMPACT_ATOMS: atom_id res chain seq x y z
N MET A 1 -16.35 1.50 -12.86
CA MET A 1 -15.08 2.25 -12.94
C MET A 1 -14.43 2.21 -11.57
N PHE A 2 -13.11 2.05 -11.48
CA PHE A 2 -12.41 2.02 -10.18
C PHE A 2 -12.55 3.38 -9.47
N PRO A 3 -12.88 3.43 -8.17
CA PRO A 3 -13.05 4.70 -7.46
C PRO A 3 -11.76 5.53 -7.43
N LYS A 4 -11.90 6.85 -7.53
CA LYS A 4 -10.77 7.78 -7.38
C LYS A 4 -10.64 8.20 -5.91
N TYR A 5 -9.41 8.20 -5.41
CA TYR A 5 -9.06 8.62 -4.06
C TYR A 5 -7.92 9.63 -4.13
N ASN A 6 -7.90 10.58 -3.21
CA ASN A 6 -6.87 11.62 -3.16
C ASN A 6 -5.76 11.33 -2.15
N ASN A 7 -6.01 10.45 -1.18
CA ASN A 7 -5.01 10.05 -0.19
C ASN A 7 -5.31 8.67 0.42
N SER A 8 -4.34 8.14 1.17
CA SER A 8 -4.43 6.81 1.81
C SER A 8 -5.61 6.66 2.76
N LEU A 9 -5.95 7.69 3.54
CA LEU A 9 -7.04 7.57 4.53
C LEU A 9 -8.40 7.50 3.83
N GLU A 10 -8.62 8.37 2.84
CA GLU A 10 -9.83 8.35 2.01
C GLU A 10 -10.01 7.00 1.32
N LEU A 11 -8.92 6.43 0.78
CA LEU A 11 -8.92 5.11 0.17
C LEU A 11 -9.34 4.03 1.16
N LEU A 12 -8.70 3.95 2.32
CA LEU A 12 -8.96 2.91 3.31
C LEU A 12 -10.38 2.99 3.88
N GLU A 13 -10.89 4.20 4.11
CA GLU A 13 -12.30 4.41 4.49
C GLU A 13 -13.26 4.00 3.37
N GLY A 14 -12.91 4.23 2.11
CA GLY A 14 -13.66 3.75 0.95
C GLY A 14 -13.71 2.21 0.89
N VAL A 15 -12.58 1.54 1.09
CA VAL A 15 -12.50 0.07 1.13
C VAL A 15 -13.38 -0.50 2.24
N ARG A 16 -13.38 0.14 3.42
CA ARG A 16 -14.21 -0.28 4.56
C ARG A 16 -15.70 -0.18 4.26
N LYS A 17 -16.13 0.85 3.51
CA LYS A 17 -17.53 1.00 3.07
C LYS A 17 -17.97 -0.07 2.07
N GLU A 18 -17.04 -0.66 1.32
CA GLU A 18 -17.33 -1.78 0.42
C GLU A 18 -17.31 -3.15 1.12
N ASP A 19 -17.05 -3.21 2.45
CA ASP A 19 -16.88 -4.45 3.22
C ASP A 19 -15.74 -5.36 2.69
N LEU A 20 -14.73 -4.75 2.09
CA LEU A 20 -13.58 -5.45 1.49
C LEU A 20 -12.27 -5.21 2.25
N TYR A 21 -12.33 -4.55 3.40
CA TYR A 21 -11.16 -4.23 4.21
C TYR A 21 -10.37 -5.48 4.64
N PRO A 22 -10.99 -6.58 5.11
CA PRO A 22 -10.25 -7.81 5.43
C PRO A 22 -9.52 -8.40 4.23
N LYS A 23 -10.10 -8.30 3.01
CA LYS A 23 -9.44 -8.78 1.78
C LYS A 23 -8.25 -7.90 1.41
N LEU A 24 -8.33 -6.59 1.64
CA LEU A 24 -7.19 -5.69 1.48
C LEU A 24 -6.07 -6.05 2.45
N LEU A 25 -6.38 -6.28 3.74
CA LEU A 25 -5.37 -6.68 4.72
C LEU A 25 -4.69 -8.00 4.33
N GLN A 26 -5.46 -8.98 3.85
CA GLN A 26 -4.91 -10.25 3.35
C GLN A 26 -3.99 -10.06 2.15
N GLN A 27 -4.41 -9.24 1.18
CA GLN A 27 -3.67 -8.97 -0.04
C GLN A 27 -2.36 -8.20 0.26
N LEU A 28 -2.40 -7.23 1.19
CA LEU A 28 -1.21 -6.58 1.72
C LEU A 28 -0.25 -7.59 2.36
N LYS A 29 -0.72 -8.39 3.33
CA LYS A 29 0.14 -9.40 3.99
C LYS A 29 0.82 -10.31 2.99
N LYS A 30 0.06 -10.83 2.04
CA LYS A 30 0.56 -11.71 0.99
C LYS A 30 1.71 -11.06 0.20
N ASP A 31 1.54 -9.82 -0.25
CA ASP A 31 2.53 -9.15 -1.09
C ASP A 31 3.76 -8.71 -0.28
N PHE A 32 3.59 -8.33 1.00
CA PHE A 32 4.71 -8.11 1.91
C PHE A 32 5.50 -9.40 2.19
N ASP A 33 4.82 -10.53 2.39
CA ASP A 33 5.46 -11.84 2.57
C ASP A 33 6.24 -12.26 1.31
N LEU A 34 5.66 -12.06 0.12
CA LEU A 34 6.32 -12.31 -1.16
C LEU A 34 7.56 -11.43 -1.39
N ALA A 35 7.54 -10.20 -0.89
CA ALA A 35 8.68 -9.29 -0.89
C ALA A 35 9.73 -9.62 0.19
N ASN A 36 9.50 -10.65 1.02
CA ASN A 36 10.32 -10.98 2.19
C ASN A 36 10.46 -9.78 3.15
N VAL A 37 9.42 -8.96 3.26
CA VAL A 37 9.38 -7.77 4.12
C VAL A 37 8.40 -8.03 5.27
N PRO A 38 8.88 -8.33 6.48
CA PRO A 38 7.97 -8.58 7.60
C PRO A 38 7.23 -7.30 8.00
N ILE A 39 5.91 -7.40 8.11
CA ILE A 39 5.04 -6.34 8.59
C ILE A 39 3.98 -6.89 9.54
N ASN A 40 3.75 -6.19 10.66
CA ASN A 40 2.70 -6.57 11.60
C ASN A 40 1.42 -5.82 11.26
N ILE A 41 0.42 -6.54 10.74
CA ILE A 41 -0.91 -6.00 10.43
C ILE A 41 -1.93 -6.81 11.24
N PRO A 42 -2.36 -6.34 12.42
CA PRO A 42 -3.47 -6.95 13.17
C PRO A 42 -4.74 -7.03 12.33
N VAL A 43 -5.62 -7.99 12.63
CA VAL A 43 -6.87 -8.19 11.86
C VAL A 43 -7.87 -7.07 12.10
N ASP A 44 -7.82 -6.45 13.27
CA ASP A 44 -8.68 -5.38 13.77
C ASP A 44 -8.08 -3.97 13.59
N ILE A 45 -6.97 -3.86 12.86
CA ILE A 45 -6.26 -2.59 12.63
C ILE A 45 -7.18 -1.55 11.96
N THR A 46 -7.26 -0.35 12.54
CA THR A 46 -8.07 0.73 11.98
C THR A 46 -7.44 1.32 10.71
N PRO A 47 -8.22 1.95 9.81
CA PRO A 47 -7.67 2.64 8.63
C PRO A 47 -6.55 3.64 8.94
N LYS A 48 -6.67 4.35 10.06
CA LYS A 48 -5.66 5.32 10.50
C LYS A 48 -4.37 4.63 10.94
N GLU A 49 -4.47 3.57 11.74
CA GLU A 49 -3.32 2.77 12.17
C GLU A 49 -2.64 2.11 10.98
N LEU A 50 -3.40 1.50 10.06
CA LEU A 50 -2.85 0.88 8.87
C LEU A 50 -2.09 1.89 8.01
N LYS A 51 -2.65 3.10 7.80
CA LYS A 51 -1.95 4.18 7.11
C LYS A 51 -0.60 4.46 7.76
N SER A 52 -0.56 4.65 9.08
CA SER A 52 0.69 4.91 9.81
C SER A 52 1.67 3.74 9.70
N THR A 53 1.20 2.50 9.88
CA THR A 53 2.03 1.30 9.80
C THR A 53 2.68 1.12 8.43
N ILE A 54 1.94 1.34 7.34
CA ILE A 54 2.51 1.27 5.98
C ILE A 54 3.51 2.42 5.78
N HIS A 55 3.18 3.64 6.20
CA HIS A 55 4.07 4.81 6.06
C HIS A 55 5.39 4.61 6.79
N GLU A 56 5.36 4.23 8.06
CA GLU A 56 6.54 3.94 8.87
C GLU A 56 7.37 2.80 8.27
N LYS A 57 6.71 1.73 7.78
CA LYS A 57 7.41 0.62 7.13
C LYS A 57 8.11 1.08 5.87
N VAL A 58 7.44 1.80 4.97
CA VAL A 58 8.01 2.29 3.72
C VAL A 58 9.16 3.26 4.00
N TYR A 59 8.99 4.19 4.94
CA TYR A 59 10.05 5.10 5.38
C TYR A 59 11.29 4.33 5.84
N TYR A 60 11.10 3.35 6.75
CA TYR A 60 12.19 2.51 7.24
C TYR A 60 12.90 1.76 6.10
N LEU A 61 12.14 1.20 5.15
CA LEU A 61 12.74 0.50 4.03
C LEU A 61 13.56 1.43 3.14
N ILE A 62 13.09 2.65 2.89
CA ILE A 62 13.84 3.61 2.06
C ILE A 62 15.16 3.98 2.74
N VAL A 63 15.14 4.26 4.05
CA VAL A 63 16.31 4.76 4.78
C VAL A 63 17.29 3.65 5.16
N GLU A 64 16.79 2.51 5.66
CA GLU A 64 17.61 1.48 6.32
C GLU A 64 17.76 0.19 5.47
N LYS A 65 16.84 -0.06 4.53
CA LYS A 65 16.74 -1.33 3.79
C LYS A 65 16.36 -1.14 2.32
N PHE A 66 17.08 -0.26 1.62
CA PHE A 66 16.73 0.12 0.25
C PHE A 66 16.59 -1.06 -0.74
N PRO A 67 17.38 -2.15 -0.66
CA PRO A 67 17.14 -3.33 -1.50
C PRO A 67 15.77 -3.99 -1.25
N ASP A 68 15.34 -4.07 0.01
CA ASP A 68 14.03 -4.64 0.39
C ASP A 68 12.89 -3.71 -0.05
N TYR A 69 13.12 -2.39 -0.03
CA TYR A 69 12.21 -1.41 -0.63
C TYR A 69 11.98 -1.66 -2.13
N LEU A 70 13.05 -1.82 -2.91
CA LEU A 70 12.94 -2.10 -4.34
C LEU A 70 12.20 -3.44 -4.60
N ASN A 71 12.48 -4.46 -3.79
CA ASN A 71 11.78 -5.74 -3.89
C ASN A 71 10.28 -5.59 -3.62
N LEU A 72 9.91 -4.81 -2.59
CA LEU A 72 8.51 -4.51 -2.29
C LEU A 72 7.81 -3.80 -3.46
N LEU A 73 8.44 -2.77 -4.05
CA LEU A 73 7.87 -2.08 -5.22
C LEU A 73 7.61 -3.04 -6.37
N TYR A 74 8.56 -3.93 -6.66
CA TYR A 74 8.45 -4.92 -7.73
C TYR A 74 7.27 -5.88 -7.50
N VAL A 75 7.15 -6.44 -6.30
CA VAL A 75 6.07 -7.39 -5.95
C VAL A 75 4.69 -6.73 -5.98
N VAL A 76 4.58 -5.50 -5.49
CA VAL A 76 3.34 -4.72 -5.48
C VAL A 76 2.97 -4.21 -6.89
N ASP A 77 3.89 -4.31 -7.85
CA ASP A 77 3.77 -3.81 -9.22
C ASP A 77 3.75 -2.26 -9.27
N ILE A 78 4.55 -1.60 -8.43
CA ILE A 78 4.77 -0.14 -8.52
C ILE A 78 6.00 0.11 -9.39
N PRO A 79 5.86 0.72 -10.56
CA PRO A 79 7.00 0.97 -11.42
C PRO A 79 7.86 2.11 -10.85
N GLU A 80 9.18 1.94 -10.85
CA GLU A 80 10.13 2.93 -10.30
C GLU A 80 9.99 4.32 -10.94
N ASN A 81 9.56 4.40 -12.20
CA ASN A 81 9.34 5.68 -12.87
C ASN A 81 8.25 6.50 -12.21
N GLN A 82 7.21 5.89 -11.62
CA GLN A 82 6.20 6.61 -10.86
C GLN A 82 6.81 7.20 -9.60
N VAL A 83 7.69 6.46 -8.93
CA VAL A 83 8.40 6.94 -7.73
C VAL A 83 9.40 8.05 -8.05
N LYS A 84 10.15 7.93 -9.14
CA LYS A 84 11.14 8.93 -9.57
C LYS A 84 10.52 10.26 -10.00
N ASN A 85 9.24 10.25 -10.36
CA ASN A 85 8.48 11.44 -10.76
C ASN A 85 7.70 12.07 -9.60
N ILE A 86 7.86 11.58 -8.37
CA ILE A 86 7.24 12.19 -7.19
C ILE A 86 7.96 13.52 -6.91
N ASP A 87 7.20 14.61 -7.00
CA ASP A 87 7.65 15.94 -6.60
C ASP A 87 7.49 16.10 -5.08
N ALA A 88 8.46 15.54 -4.33
CA ALA A 88 8.47 15.51 -2.87
C ALA A 88 9.72 16.23 -2.33
N ALA A 89 9.56 16.94 -1.21
CA ALA A 89 10.62 17.74 -0.63
C ALA A 89 11.67 16.88 0.13
N ASP A 90 11.23 15.77 0.74
CA ASP A 90 12.08 14.88 1.51
C ASP A 90 11.59 13.42 1.52
N VAL A 91 12.32 12.55 2.23
CA VAL A 91 12.01 11.12 2.35
C VAL A 91 10.70 10.84 3.11
N VAL A 92 10.26 11.76 4.00
CA VAL A 92 8.98 11.63 4.71
C VAL A 92 7.83 11.78 3.72
N ASP A 93 7.94 12.76 2.81
CA ASP A 93 6.97 12.98 1.74
C ASP A 93 6.98 11.83 0.72
N ILE A 94 8.17 11.38 0.29
CA ILE A 94 8.31 10.24 -0.64
C ILE A 94 7.66 8.99 -0.04
N SER A 95 7.94 8.69 1.22
CA SER A 95 7.37 7.51 1.88
C SER A 95 5.85 7.60 2.03
N ALA A 96 5.29 8.79 2.22
CA ALA A 96 3.84 8.99 2.27
C ALA A 96 3.19 8.73 0.90
N GLU A 97 3.75 9.28 -0.18
CA GLU A 97 3.22 9.11 -1.54
C GLU A 97 3.34 7.65 -2.01
N VAL A 98 4.49 7.00 -1.77
CA VAL A 98 4.69 5.59 -2.11
C VAL A 98 3.74 4.70 -1.31
N SER A 99 3.47 5.02 -0.03
CA SER A 99 2.48 4.30 0.78
C SER A 99 1.09 4.41 0.17
N PHE A 100 0.71 5.57 -0.35
CA PHE A 100 -0.55 5.74 -1.06
C PHE A 100 -0.60 4.91 -2.34
N LEU A 101 0.46 4.92 -3.15
CA LEU A 101 0.55 4.12 -4.38
C LEU A 101 0.43 2.62 -4.09
N LEU A 102 1.09 2.13 -3.04
CA LEU A 102 1.01 0.75 -2.57
C LEU A 102 -0.41 0.37 -2.20
N LEU A 103 -1.05 1.14 -1.30
CA LEU A 103 -2.42 0.88 -0.89
C LEU A 103 -3.39 0.93 -2.08
N LYS A 104 -3.16 1.83 -3.04
CA LYS A 104 -3.93 1.93 -4.26
C LYS A 104 -3.78 0.71 -5.15
N ARG A 105 -2.57 0.20 -5.35
CA ARG A 105 -2.32 -1.02 -6.14
C ARG A 105 -2.95 -2.25 -5.50
N GLU A 106 -2.80 -2.42 -4.20
CA GLU A 106 -3.40 -3.55 -3.48
C GLU A 106 -4.93 -3.48 -3.51
N TRP A 107 -5.50 -2.28 -3.36
CA TRP A 107 -6.93 -2.10 -3.49
C TRP A 107 -7.44 -2.38 -4.91
N GLN A 108 -6.72 -1.95 -5.95
CA GLN A 108 -7.05 -2.31 -7.34
C GLN A 108 -7.12 -3.83 -7.53
N LYS A 109 -6.12 -4.58 -7.04
CA LYS A 109 -6.11 -6.05 -7.10
C LYS A 109 -7.36 -6.66 -6.46
N VAL A 110 -7.70 -6.22 -5.25
CA VAL A 110 -8.89 -6.72 -4.52
C VAL A 110 -10.20 -6.36 -5.22
N TRP A 111 -10.31 -5.12 -5.71
CA TRP A 111 -11.51 -4.61 -6.36
C TRP A 111 -11.79 -5.34 -7.66
N TYR A 112 -10.78 -5.47 -8.54
CA TYR A 112 -10.95 -6.19 -9.81
C TYR A 112 -11.23 -7.67 -9.58
N LYS A 113 -10.54 -8.31 -8.64
CA LYS A 113 -10.82 -9.72 -8.28
C LYS A 113 -12.26 -9.88 -7.79
N THR A 114 -12.75 -9.01 -6.92
CA THR A 114 -14.12 -9.13 -6.40
C THR A 114 -15.19 -8.85 -7.46
N ARG A 115 -14.91 -8.00 -8.46
CA ARG A 115 -15.89 -7.60 -9.50
C ARG A 115 -15.87 -8.48 -10.75
N TYR A 116 -14.74 -9.14 -11.05
CA TYR A 116 -14.53 -9.88 -12.30
C TYR A 116 -14.03 -11.32 -12.11
N SER A 117 -13.94 -11.83 -10.88
CA SER A 117 -13.86 -13.28 -10.63
C SER A 117 -15.25 -13.88 -10.80
N SER A 118 -15.67 -14.06 -12.05
CA SER A 118 -16.75 -14.98 -12.45
C SER A 118 -16.12 -16.26 -12.99
#